data_AF-A0A7D5KRG3-F1
#
_entry.id   AF-A0A7D5KRG3-F1
#
_cell.length_a   1.000
_cell.length_b   1.000
_cell.length_c   1.000
_cell.angle_alpha   90.00
_cell.angle_beta   90.00
_cell.angle_gamma   90.00
#
_symmetry.space_group_name_H-M   'P 1'
#
loop_
_entity.id
_entity.type
_entity.pdbx_description
1 polymer ?
#
loop_
_entity_poly.entity_id
_entity_poly.type
_entity_poly.pdbx_seq_one_letter_code
_entity_poly.pdbx_strand_id
1 'polypeptide(L)' 'MDDADANRRTIAACEHCGALYAALEFSNETIRPIGRRDGCRCGSTEFSAIEDGSMMSTSCENESEK' A
#
# COMPACT_ATOMS: atom_id res chain seq x y z
N MET A 1 5.55 8.34 -20.74
CA MET A 1 6.73 7.97 -19.93
C MET A 1 6.35 8.31 -18.50
N ASP A 2 5.56 7.44 -17.89
CA ASP A 2 5.09 7.60 -16.52
C ASP A 2 6.26 7.21 -15.61
N ASP A 3 7.16 8.17 -15.43
CA ASP A 3 8.14 8.18 -14.34
C ASP A 3 7.34 8.38 -13.05
N ALA A 4 6.60 7.34 -12.67
CA ALA A 4 6.03 7.22 -11.35
C ALA A 4 7.23 6.96 -10.44
N ASP A 5 7.78 8.06 -9.90
CA ASP A 5 8.39 8.14 -8.58
C ASP A 5 8.08 6.84 -7.81
N ALA A 6 9.12 6.04 -7.53
CA ALA A 6 9.07 4.62 -7.16
C ALA A 6 8.27 4.26 -5.89
N ASN A 7 7.45 5.20 -5.44
CA ASN A 7 6.49 5.06 -4.39
C ASN A 7 5.18 4.42 -4.90
N ARG A 8 4.88 3.23 -4.39
CA ARG A 8 3.59 2.55 -4.62
C ARG A 8 2.50 3.13 -3.72
N ARG A 9 1.29 3.26 -4.26
CA ARG A 9 0.11 3.61 -3.46
C ARG A 9 -0.38 2.33 -2.78
N THR A 10 -0.48 2.35 -1.46
CA THR A 10 -0.92 1.22 -0.65
C THR A 10 -1.94 1.67 0.40
N ILE A 11 -2.51 0.73 1.14
CA ILE A 11 -3.34 1.00 2.31
C ILE A 11 -2.53 0.65 3.55
N ALA A 12 -2.55 1.51 4.57
CA ALA A 12 -1.93 1.23 5.85
C ALA A 12 -3.00 1.13 6.95
N ALA A 13 -2.91 0.11 7.79
CA ALA A 13 -3.72 -0.04 8.99
C ALA A 13 -2.97 0.43 10.23
N CYS A 14 -3.69 1.11 11.11
CA CYS A 14 -3.20 1.38 12.46
C CYS A 14 -3.21 0.10 13.29
N GLU A 15 -2.07 -0.26 13.90
CA GLU A 15 -1.93 -1.49 14.69
C GLU A 15 -2.73 -1.47 16.01
N HIS A 16 -3.11 -0.28 16.48
CA HIS A 16 -3.84 -0.11 17.74
C HIS A 16 -5.37 -0.18 17.60
N CYS A 17 -5.91 0.40 16.54
CA CYS A 17 -7.36 0.52 16.36
C CYS A 17 -7.90 -0.08 15.05
N GLY A 18 -7.02 -0.54 14.16
CA GLY A 18 -7.39 -1.11 12.86
C GLY A 18 -7.89 -0.09 11.83
N ALA A 19 -7.77 1.21 12.11
CA ALA A 19 -8.20 2.24 11.16
C ALA A 19 -7.33 2.21 9.89
N LEU A 20 -7.98 2.25 8.72
CA LEU A 20 -7.37 2.18 7.40
C LEU A 20 -7.11 3.57 6.83
N TYR A 21 -5.93 3.77 6.23
CA TYR A 21 -5.52 5.03 5.61
C TYR A 21 -4.87 4.77 4.26
N ALA A 22 -5.12 5.66 3.29
CA ALA A 22 -4.32 5.68 2.07
C ALA A 22 -2.88 6.07 2.43
N ALA A 23 -1.91 5.30 1.97
CA ALA A 23 -0.50 5.49 2.26
C ALA A 23 0.36 5.31 1.00
N LEU A 24 1.58 5.83 1.10
CA LEU A 24 2.60 5.76 0.08
C LEU A 24 3.72 4.87 0.63
N GLU A 25 3.98 3.75 -0.04
CA GLU A 25 5.06 2.83 0.25
C GLU A 25 6.27 3.16 -0.64
N PHE A 26 7.35 3.58 0.01
CA PHE A 26 8.61 3.86 -0.65
C PHE A 26 9.44 2.57 -0.76
N SER A 27 10.32 2.49 -1.75
CA SER A 27 11.25 1.35 -1.93
C SER A 27 12.20 1.11 -0.74
N ASN A 28 12.29 2.04 0.21
CA ASN A 28 13.00 1.89 1.48
C ASN A 28 12.10 1.31 2.59
N GLU A 29 11.03 0.59 2.23
CA GLU A 29 10.04 0.01 3.17
C GLU A 29 9.40 1.04 4.11
N THR A 30 9.50 2.32 3.76
CA THR A 30 8.94 3.41 4.55
C THR A 30 7.51 3.62 4.08
N ILE A 31 6.56 3.54 5.00
CA ILE A 31 5.14 3.77 4.71
C ILE A 31 4.76 5.14 5.26
N ARG A 32 4.17 6.00 4.42
CA ARG A 32 3.73 7.35 4.80
C ARG A 32 2.25 7.53 4.52
N PRO A 33 1.39 7.68 5.54
CA PRO A 33 -0.03 7.95 5.33
C PRO A 33 -0.23 9.31 4.63
N ILE A 34 -1.12 9.31 3.64
CA ILE A 34 -1.51 10.48 2.86
C ILE A 34 -2.59 11.24 3.63
N GLY A 35 -2.38 12.53 3.84
CA GLY A 35 -3.39 13.42 4.44
C GLY A 35 -3.41 13.47 5.97
N ARG A 36 -2.61 12.66 6.68
CA ARG A 36 -2.42 12.76 8.13
C ARG A 36 -0.95 12.62 8.51
N ARG A 37 -0.29 13.76 8.76
CA ARG A 37 1.12 13.79 9.23
C ARG A 37 1.24 13.51 10.73
N ASP A 38 0.18 13.79 11.49
CA ASP A 38 0.15 13.68 12.96
C ASP A 38 -0.30 12.30 13.48
N GLY A 39 -0.43 11.30 12.62
CA GLY A 39 -0.79 9.93 13.01
C GLY A 39 -2.30 9.61 12.98
N CYS A 40 -2.66 8.54 13.67
CA CYS A 40 -4.01 7.96 13.66
C CYS A 40 -4.94 8.75 14.60
N ARG A 41 -6.26 8.69 14.35
CA ARG A 41 -7.27 9.28 15.24
C ARG A 41 -7.18 8.76 16.69
N CYS A 42 -6.70 7.55 16.90
CA CYS A 42 -6.52 6.99 18.25
C CYS A 42 -5.28 7.53 18.99
N GLY A 43 -4.42 8.33 18.33
CA GLY A 43 -3.17 8.85 18.89
C GLY A 43 -1.94 7.98 18.60
N SER A 44 -2.11 6.82 17.97
CA SER A 44 -1.00 5.95 17.59
C SER A 44 -0.36 6.41 16.27
N THR A 45 0.96 6.23 16.16
CA THR A 45 1.75 6.50 14.95
C THR A 45 2.31 5.23 14.31
N GLU A 46 1.89 4.07 14.81
CA GLU A 46 2.28 2.75 14.33
C GLU A 46 1.29 2.29 13.26
N PHE A 47 1.81 2.06 12.06
CA PHE A 47 1.05 1.68 10.89
C PHE A 47 1.75 0.56 10.13
N SER A 48 0.95 -0.40 9.67
CA SER A 48 1.41 -1.55 8.89
C SER A 48 0.72 -1.52 7.52
N ALA A 49 1.49 -1.71 6.44
CA ALA A 49 0.91 -1.81 5.10
C ALA A 49 0.06 -3.07 5.00
N ILE A 50 -1.12 -2.91 4.43
CA ILE A 50 -1.97 -4.01 3.99
C ILE A 50 -1.75 -4.09 2.49
N GLU A 51 -0.95 -5.07 2.09
CA GLU A 51 -0.79 -5.42 0.69
C GLU A 51 -2.17 -5.92 0.21
N ASP A 52 -2.82 -5.14 -0.67
CA ASP A 52 -3.96 -5.64 -1.43
C ASP A 52 -3.39 -6.71 -2.37
N GLY A 53 -3.72 -7.98 -2.07
CA GLY A 53 -3.00 -9.15 -2.54
C GLY A 53 -2.83 -9.23 -4.06
N SER A 54 -1.82 -8.56 -4.59
CA SER A 54 -1.26 -8.80 -5.93
C SER A 54 -0.35 -10.04 -5.92
N MET A 55 -0.66 -11.04 -5.10
CA MET A 55 -0.29 -12.43 -5.40
C MET A 55 -1.37 -13.05 -6.29
N MET A 56 -1.54 -12.50 -7.49
CA MET A 56 -1.99 -13.24 -8.66
C MET A 56 -1.62 -12.48 -9.94
N SER A 57 -0.32 -12.30 -10.12
CA SER A 57 0.28 -12.41 -11.46
C SER A 57 0.53 -13.89 -11.74
N THR A 58 -0.48 -14.75 -11.66
CA THR A 58 -0.41 -15.95 -12.51
C THR A 58 -0.60 -15.41 -13.90
N SER A 59 0.52 -15.23 -14.60
CA SER A 59 0.53 -15.06 -16.04
C SER A 59 -0.54 -15.96 -16.63
N CYS A 60 -1.59 -15.40 -17.21
CA CYS A 60 -2.34 -16.11 -18.22
C CYS A 60 -1.47 -16.09 -19.49
N GLU A 61 -0.33 -16.77 -19.43
CA GLU A 61 0.21 -17.36 -20.65
C GLU A 61 -0.79 -18.44 -21.09
N ASN A 62 -1.20 -18.30 -22.36
CA ASN A 62 -1.91 -19.25 -23.20
C ASN A 62 -3.37 -19.61 -22.88
N GLU A 63 -4.27 -19.10 -23.73
CA GLU A 63 -5.13 -20.01 -24.49
C GLU A 63 -4.94 -19.76 -25.99
N SER A 64 -4.44 -20.81 -26.63
CA SER A 64 -4.46 -21.08 -28.05
C SER A 64 -5.88 -21.02 -28.60
N GLU A 65 -6.01 -20.59 -29.86
CA GLU A 65 -6.92 -21.11 -30.90
C GLU A 65 -7.60 -20.00 -31.72
N LYS A 66 -7.01 -19.70 -32.88
CA LYS A 66 -7.65 -19.99 -34.18
C LYS A 66 -6.64 -19.90 -35.33
#